data_AF-A0A961UWC1-F1
#
_entry.id   AF-A0A961UWC1-F1
#
_cell.length_a   1.000
_cell.length_b   1.000
_cell.length_c   1.000
_cell.angle_alpha   90.00
_cell.angle_beta   90.00
_cell.angle_gamma   90.00
#
_symmetry.space_group_name_H-M   'P 1'
#
loop_
_entity.id
_entity.type
_entity.pdbx_description
1 polymer ?
#
loop_
_entity_poly.entity_id
_entity_poly.type
_entity_poly.pdbx_seq_one_letter_code
_entity_poly.pdbx_strand_id
1 'polypeptide(L)'
;MKTRAGKVLAGAFALSFLVPVAAASAQELSEMAVKSFMDFAWSLTPQQFSRPDGTVIQIDKKKREQVMIPVDVARDVIKVGRLSAHAQICDLADEQIANHRSMMRREEAKGKWTPQQLVYISQLHLTTVMLLTGKIKLVEKQGDKEVVVEEEKKGPVQTCTDEQRKKVREMIVAYVQSGPQPAQKAAGADPATTTGSTAKAAVPAKK
;
A
#
# COMPACT_ATOMS: atom_id res chain seq x y z
N MET A 1 43.07 -61.07 -45.97
CA MET A 1 41.94 -61.71 -45.26
C MET A 1 41.41 -60.75 -44.19
N LYS A 2 40.09 -60.48 -44.25
CA LYS A 2 39.15 -60.24 -43.12
C LYS A 2 39.40 -59.10 -42.10
N THR A 3 38.61 -58.02 -42.22
CA THR A 3 37.76 -57.30 -41.19
C THR A 3 38.32 -57.07 -39.77
N ARG A 4 38.18 -55.93 -39.05
CA ARG A 4 36.98 -55.11 -38.69
C ARG A 4 37.34 -53.94 -37.71
N ALA A 5 36.43 -52.96 -37.56
CA ALA A 5 36.25 -51.98 -36.45
C ALA A 5 37.31 -50.85 -36.29
N GLY A 6 37.01 -49.56 -36.12
CA GLY A 6 35.80 -48.81 -35.78
C GLY A 6 36.16 -47.82 -34.67
N LYS A 7 35.90 -46.50 -34.86
CA LYS A 7 35.52 -45.50 -33.82
C LYS A 7 35.58 -44.04 -34.32
N VAL A 8 34.39 -43.42 -34.27
CA VAL A 8 34.05 -42.03 -33.84
C VAL A 8 34.47 -40.85 -34.72
N LEU A 9 33.45 -40.28 -35.38
CA LEU A 9 33.37 -38.99 -36.05
C LEU A 9 33.08 -37.85 -35.04
N ALA A 10 33.64 -36.68 -35.37
CA ALA A 10 33.10 -35.33 -35.17
C ALA A 10 32.91 -34.80 -33.73
N GLY A 11 33.95 -34.15 -33.21
CA GLY A 11 33.84 -33.21 -32.09
C GLY A 11 33.28 -31.87 -32.58
N ALA A 12 32.07 -31.55 -32.12
CA ALA A 12 31.32 -30.35 -32.44
C ALA A 12 31.91 -29.07 -31.81
N PHE A 13 31.80 -27.98 -32.57
CA PHE A 13 32.02 -26.59 -32.16
C PHE A 13 31.31 -26.26 -30.83
N ALA A 14 32.07 -26.00 -29.78
CA ALA A 14 31.55 -25.34 -28.58
C ALA A 14 31.54 -23.82 -28.81
N LEU A 15 30.43 -23.30 -29.34
CA LEU A 15 30.09 -21.88 -29.24
C LEU A 15 29.73 -21.58 -27.78
N SER A 16 30.64 -20.92 -27.07
CA SER A 16 30.38 -20.31 -25.77
C SER A 16 29.37 -19.17 -25.95
N PHE A 17 28.09 -19.46 -25.71
CA PHE A 17 27.06 -18.44 -25.55
C PHE A 17 27.38 -17.61 -24.30
N LEU A 18 27.90 -16.40 -24.51
CA LEU A 18 27.76 -15.28 -23.58
C LEU A 18 26.27 -14.96 -23.48
N VAL A 19 25.57 -15.55 -22.52
CA VAL A 19 24.24 -15.11 -22.11
C VAL A 19 24.46 -13.93 -21.15
N PRO A 20 24.14 -12.68 -21.52
CA PRO A 20 24.00 -11.64 -20.51
C PRO A 20 22.84 -12.05 -19.61
N VAL A 21 23.14 -12.31 -18.33
CA VAL A 21 22.14 -12.40 -17.28
C VAL A 21 21.48 -11.02 -17.20
N ALA A 22 20.40 -10.83 -17.95
CA ALA A 22 19.49 -9.73 -17.72
C ALA A 22 18.96 -9.91 -16.29
N ALA A 23 19.41 -9.05 -15.39
CA ALA A 23 18.91 -9.00 -14.03
C ALA A 23 17.38 -9.00 -14.08
N ALA A 24 16.79 -9.91 -13.31
CA ALA A 24 15.35 -10.07 -13.19
C ALA A 24 14.67 -8.72 -12.89
N SER A 25 14.09 -8.12 -13.92
CA SER A 25 13.00 -7.16 -13.74
C SER A 25 11.84 -7.95 -13.14
N ALA A 26 11.76 -8.00 -11.82
CA ALA A 26 10.56 -8.40 -11.10
C ALA A 26 9.37 -7.74 -11.81
N GLN A 27 8.45 -8.52 -12.42
CA GLN A 27 7.43 -8.04 -13.35
C GLN A 27 6.86 -6.68 -12.93
N GLU A 28 7.39 -5.60 -13.52
CA GLU A 28 6.83 -4.27 -13.35
C GLU A 28 5.39 -4.34 -13.87
N LEU A 29 4.45 -3.82 -13.09
CA LEU A 29 3.07 -3.69 -13.53
C LEU A 29 3.04 -2.90 -14.84
N SER A 30 2.43 -3.50 -15.87
CA SER A 30 2.21 -2.80 -17.14
C SER A 30 1.45 -1.50 -16.89
N GLU A 31 1.76 -0.46 -17.65
CA GLU A 31 1.11 0.85 -17.49
C GLU A 31 -0.42 0.74 -17.61
N MET A 32 -0.91 -0.12 -18.50
CA MET A 32 -2.34 -0.39 -18.64
C MET A 32 -2.94 -0.99 -17.37
N ALA A 33 -2.26 -1.96 -16.74
CA ALA A 33 -2.73 -2.51 -15.48
C ALA A 33 -2.76 -1.45 -14.38
N VAL A 34 -1.71 -0.62 -14.27
CA VAL A 34 -1.67 0.49 -13.30
C VAL A 34 -2.83 1.45 -13.52
N LYS A 35 -3.09 1.87 -14.76
CA LYS A 35 -4.21 2.75 -15.10
C LYS A 35 -5.56 2.12 -14.75
N SER A 36 -5.75 0.82 -14.97
CA SER A 36 -6.98 0.13 -14.56
C SER A 36 -7.19 0.18 -13.04
N PHE A 37 -6.15 -0.10 -12.23
CA PHE A 37 -6.26 0.06 -10.76
C PHE A 37 -6.60 1.50 -10.37
N MET A 38 -6.00 2.48 -11.04
CA MET A 38 -6.28 3.90 -10.82
C MET A 38 -7.73 4.28 -11.18
N ASP A 39 -8.26 3.76 -12.28
CA ASP A 39 -9.66 3.95 -12.70
C ASP A 39 -10.63 3.37 -11.66
N PHE A 40 -10.39 2.14 -11.19
CA PHE A 40 -11.21 1.52 -10.15
C PHE A 40 -11.11 2.25 -8.81
N ALA A 41 -9.92 2.72 -8.44
CA ALA A 41 -9.76 3.53 -7.24
C ALA A 41 -10.54 4.84 -7.35
N TRP A 42 -10.53 5.46 -8.53
CA TRP A 42 -11.28 6.69 -8.77
C TRP A 42 -12.79 6.49 -8.67
N SER A 43 -13.35 5.40 -9.22
CA SER A 43 -14.78 5.12 -9.11
C SER A 43 -15.20 4.94 -7.64
N LEU A 44 -14.36 4.30 -6.82
CA LEU A 44 -14.59 4.05 -5.40
C LEU A 44 -14.25 5.22 -4.46
N THR A 45 -13.56 6.25 -4.95
CA THR A 45 -13.23 7.42 -4.13
C THR A 45 -14.52 8.19 -3.76
N PRO A 46 -14.85 8.39 -2.47
CA PRO A 46 -16.06 9.13 -2.09
C PRO A 46 -15.95 10.62 -2.44
N GLN A 47 -17.08 11.31 -2.54
CA GLN A 47 -17.09 12.79 -2.74
C GLN A 47 -16.60 13.55 -1.51
N GLN A 48 -16.69 12.93 -0.33
CA GLN A 48 -16.33 13.54 0.95
C GLN A 48 -15.57 12.51 1.78
N PHE A 49 -14.49 12.95 2.42
CA PHE A 49 -13.70 12.13 3.33
C PHE A 49 -13.50 12.87 4.65
N SER A 50 -13.93 12.26 5.75
CA SER A 50 -13.76 12.80 7.10
C SER A 50 -12.53 12.17 7.75
N ARG A 51 -11.58 13.00 8.16
CA ARG A 51 -10.42 12.57 8.95
C ARG A 51 -10.81 12.35 10.41
N PRO A 52 -10.03 11.55 11.16
CA PRO A 52 -10.22 11.39 12.61
C PRO A 52 -10.08 12.69 13.41
N ASP A 53 -9.41 13.71 12.85
CA ASP A 53 -9.27 15.05 13.46
C ASP A 53 -10.51 15.95 13.27
N GLY A 54 -11.57 15.43 12.62
CA GLY A 54 -12.80 16.17 12.31
C GLY A 54 -12.74 17.00 11.02
N THR A 55 -11.58 17.07 10.36
CA THR A 55 -11.44 17.79 9.08
C THR A 55 -12.13 17.02 7.96
N VAL A 56 -12.94 17.73 7.19
CA VAL A 56 -13.66 17.19 6.05
C VAL A 56 -12.97 17.62 4.76
N ILE A 57 -12.58 16.66 3.93
CA ILE A 57 -12.01 16.90 2.60
C ILE A 57 -13.09 16.63 1.57
N GLN A 58 -13.40 17.65 0.77
CA GLN A 58 -14.27 17.51 -0.39
C GLN A 58 -13.43 17.13 -1.61
N ILE A 59 -13.87 16.11 -2.33
CA ILE A 59 -13.24 15.59 -3.53
C ILE A 59 -14.12 15.95 -4.71
N ASP A 60 -13.60 16.81 -5.58
CA ASP A 60 -14.33 17.22 -6.78
C ASP A 60 -14.22 16.12 -7.84
N LYS A 61 -15.26 15.29 -7.93
CA LYS A 61 -15.34 14.19 -8.91
C LYS A 61 -15.37 14.66 -10.38
N LYS A 62 -15.54 15.96 -10.63
CA LYS A 62 -15.46 16.55 -11.98
C LYS A 62 -14.04 16.95 -12.36
N LYS A 63 -13.11 17.04 -11.39
CA LYS A 63 -11.72 17.46 -11.60
C LYS A 63 -10.76 16.31 -11.34
N ARG A 64 -11.00 15.19 -12.01
CA ARG A 64 -10.24 13.95 -11.85
C ARG A 64 -8.73 14.18 -12.01
N GLU A 65 -8.34 14.96 -13.01
CA GLU A 65 -6.94 15.22 -13.38
C GLU A 65 -6.16 15.93 -12.27
N GLN A 66 -6.85 16.69 -11.40
CA GLN A 66 -6.23 17.38 -10.27
C GLN A 66 -6.00 16.48 -9.06
N VAL A 67 -6.74 15.37 -8.98
CA VAL A 67 -6.69 14.40 -7.87
C VAL A 67 -5.82 13.19 -8.22
N MET A 68 -5.72 12.85 -9.50
CA MET A 68 -4.90 11.75 -9.96
C MET A 68 -3.41 11.99 -9.70
N ILE A 69 -2.73 10.92 -9.29
CA ILE A 69 -1.28 10.89 -9.12
C ILE A 69 -0.59 10.37 -10.38
N PRO A 70 0.70 10.67 -10.57
CA PRO A 70 1.51 10.07 -11.63
C PRO A 70 1.52 8.53 -11.59
N VAL A 71 1.64 7.91 -12.77
CA VAL A 71 1.57 6.44 -12.93
C VAL A 71 2.69 5.72 -12.18
N ASP A 72 3.89 6.30 -12.14
CA ASP A 72 5.04 5.78 -11.38
C ASP A 72 4.72 5.70 -9.87
N VAL A 73 4.13 6.75 -9.31
CA VAL A 73 3.72 6.77 -7.90
C VAL A 73 2.59 5.76 -7.67
N ALA A 74 1.61 5.68 -8.57
CA ALA A 74 0.54 4.69 -8.47
C ALA A 74 1.08 3.26 -8.53
N ARG A 75 2.10 2.99 -9.35
CA ARG A 75 2.74 1.67 -9.42
C ARG A 75 3.31 1.26 -8.06
N ASP A 76 3.96 2.19 -7.35
CA ASP A 76 4.50 1.92 -6.03
C ASP A 76 3.41 1.73 -4.98
N VAL A 77 2.36 2.55 -5.00
CA VAL A 77 1.18 2.38 -4.13
C VAL A 77 0.53 1.01 -4.34
N ILE A 78 0.40 0.55 -5.58
CA ILE A 78 -0.16 -0.79 -5.90
C ILE A 78 0.77 -1.91 -5.43
N LYS A 79 2.11 -1.76 -5.55
CA LYS A 79 3.07 -2.73 -5.00
C LYS A 79 2.90 -2.88 -3.48
N VAL A 80 2.75 -1.77 -2.76
CA VAL A 80 2.47 -1.77 -1.32
C VAL A 80 1.10 -2.40 -1.03
N GLY A 81 0.07 -2.03 -1.80
CA GLY A 81 -1.28 -2.60 -1.68
C GLY A 81 -1.29 -4.12 -1.86
N ARG A 82 -0.52 -4.64 -2.82
CA ARG A 82 -0.31 -6.08 -3.01
C ARG A 82 0.27 -6.73 -1.76
N LEU A 83 1.30 -6.12 -1.16
CA LEU A 83 1.90 -6.65 0.06
C LEU A 83 0.91 -6.65 1.23
N SER A 84 0.10 -5.59 1.36
CA SER A 84 -1.01 -5.54 2.32
C SER A 84 -2.09 -6.60 2.06
N ALA A 85 -2.39 -6.92 0.80
CA ALA A 85 -3.33 -8.00 0.46
C ALA A 85 -2.80 -9.36 0.93
N HIS A 86 -1.51 -9.64 0.73
CA HIS A 86 -0.88 -10.86 1.24
C HIS A 86 -0.91 -10.90 2.77
N ALA A 87 -0.66 -9.77 3.45
CA ALA A 87 -0.79 -9.69 4.90
C ALA A 87 -2.20 -10.05 5.37
N GLN A 88 -3.23 -9.51 4.70
CA GLN A 88 -4.63 -9.82 5.03
C GLN A 88 -4.98 -11.30 4.81
N ILE A 89 -4.50 -11.92 3.72
CA ILE A 89 -4.69 -13.36 3.45
C ILE A 89 -3.97 -14.21 4.51
N CYS A 90 -2.81 -13.76 4.99
CA CYS A 90 -2.00 -14.45 5.98
C CYS A 90 -2.38 -14.15 7.44
N ASP A 91 -3.46 -13.41 7.70
CA ASP A 91 -3.90 -12.97 9.04
C ASP A 91 -2.84 -12.15 9.82
N LEU A 92 -2.21 -11.20 9.11
CA LEU A 92 -1.15 -10.32 9.60
C LEU A 92 -1.66 -8.87 9.66
N ALA A 93 -2.67 -8.62 10.51
CA ALA A 93 -3.38 -7.34 10.57
C ALA A 93 -2.48 -6.15 10.99
N ASP A 94 -1.62 -6.34 12.00
CA ASP A 94 -0.70 -5.30 12.46
C ASP A 94 0.32 -4.93 11.39
N GLU A 95 0.83 -5.92 10.67
CA GLU A 95 1.74 -5.71 9.54
C GLU A 95 1.04 -5.01 8.39
N GLN A 96 -0.21 -5.38 8.08
CA GLN A 96 -1.01 -4.69 7.07
C GLN A 96 -1.15 -3.19 7.40
N ILE A 97 -1.47 -2.86 8.65
CA ILE A 97 -1.62 -1.49 9.14
C ILE A 97 -0.27 -0.76 9.09
N ALA A 98 0.80 -1.39 9.57
CA ALA A 98 2.14 -0.80 9.56
C ALA A 98 2.63 -0.50 8.14
N ASN A 99 2.35 -1.40 7.19
CA ASN A 99 2.68 -1.25 5.78
C ASN A 99 1.98 -0.03 5.16
N HIS A 100 0.65 0.09 5.34
CA HIS A 100 -0.12 1.24 4.86
C HIS A 100 0.33 2.56 5.49
N ARG A 101 0.50 2.59 6.82
CA ARG A 101 0.98 3.78 7.54
C ARG A 101 2.38 4.20 7.13
N SER A 102 3.27 3.24 6.85
CA SER A 102 4.61 3.54 6.32
C SER A 102 4.52 4.20 4.94
N MET A 103 3.72 3.66 4.04
CA MET A 103 3.50 4.25 2.72
C MET A 103 2.90 5.66 2.82
N MET A 104 1.85 5.86 3.61
CA MET A 104 1.24 7.19 3.76
C MET A 104 2.24 8.21 4.29
N ARG A 105 3.06 7.86 5.30
CA ARG A 105 4.10 8.76 5.82
C ARG A 105 5.16 9.10 4.79
N ARG A 106 5.55 8.16 3.91
CA ARG A 106 6.47 8.45 2.80
C ARG A 106 5.90 9.46 1.83
N GLU A 107 4.63 9.31 1.49
CA GLU A 107 3.97 10.23 0.57
C GLU A 107 3.77 11.61 1.20
N GLU A 108 3.34 11.67 2.46
CA GLU A 108 3.23 12.93 3.22
C GLU A 108 4.57 13.65 3.35
N ALA A 109 5.65 12.92 3.64
CA ALA A 109 7.00 13.49 3.77
C ALA A 109 7.54 14.11 2.47
N LYS A 110 6.96 13.78 1.30
CA LYS A 110 7.32 14.45 0.03
C LYS A 110 6.78 15.89 -0.04
N GLY A 111 5.81 16.28 0.79
CA GLY A 111 5.29 17.65 0.88
C GLY A 111 4.65 18.22 -0.38
N LYS A 112 4.45 17.41 -1.43
CA LYS A 112 3.98 17.84 -2.76
C LYS A 112 2.53 17.47 -3.08
N TRP A 113 1.87 16.73 -2.20
CA TRP A 113 0.52 16.22 -2.43
C TRP A 113 -0.53 17.12 -1.81
N THR A 114 -1.60 17.35 -2.56
CA THR A 114 -2.80 17.97 -2.00
C THR A 114 -3.52 17.02 -1.04
N PRO A 115 -4.38 17.52 -0.14
CA PRO A 115 -5.22 16.67 0.70
C PRO A 115 -6.07 15.68 -0.11
N GLN A 116 -6.60 16.08 -1.28
CA GLN A 116 -7.38 15.21 -2.16
C GLN A 116 -6.52 14.08 -2.75
N GLN A 117 -5.29 14.39 -3.17
CA GLN A 117 -4.34 13.39 -3.67
C GLN A 117 -3.93 12.39 -2.59
N LEU A 118 -3.74 12.82 -1.34
CA LEU A 118 -3.46 11.91 -0.23
C LEU A 118 -4.64 10.95 0.05
N VAL A 119 -5.88 11.43 -0.01
CA VAL A 119 -7.06 10.55 0.07
C VAL A 119 -7.07 9.56 -1.09
N TYR A 120 -6.80 10.03 -2.31
CA TYR A 120 -6.75 9.17 -3.49
C TYR A 120 -5.65 8.11 -3.41
N ILE A 121 -4.46 8.44 -2.91
CA ILE A 121 -3.37 7.49 -2.65
C ILE A 121 -3.83 6.40 -1.68
N SER A 122 -4.45 6.80 -0.56
CA SER A 122 -4.98 5.83 0.42
C SER A 122 -6.09 4.97 -0.19
N GLN A 123 -6.95 5.55 -1.02
CA GLN A 123 -8.02 4.83 -1.71
C GLN A 123 -7.47 3.84 -2.74
N LEU A 124 -6.44 4.22 -3.51
CA LEU A 124 -5.78 3.33 -4.46
C LEU A 124 -5.17 2.10 -3.76
N HIS A 125 -4.55 2.30 -2.60
CA HIS A 125 -4.06 1.21 -1.76
C HIS A 125 -5.22 0.29 -1.32
N LEU A 126 -6.28 0.87 -0.74
CA LEU A 126 -7.44 0.11 -0.27
C LEU A 126 -8.11 -0.69 -1.40
N THR A 127 -8.36 -0.05 -2.55
CA THR A 127 -8.92 -0.71 -3.73
C THR A 127 -8.04 -1.85 -4.21
N THR A 128 -6.71 -1.68 -4.20
CA THR A 128 -5.78 -2.76 -4.54
C THR A 128 -5.93 -3.95 -3.59
N VAL A 129 -6.01 -3.70 -2.28
CA VAL A 129 -6.23 -4.76 -1.28
C VAL A 129 -7.55 -5.48 -1.54
N MET A 130 -8.64 -4.73 -1.68
CA MET A 130 -9.98 -5.30 -1.85
C MET A 130 -10.12 -6.16 -3.11
N LEU A 131 -9.55 -5.71 -4.23
CA LEU A 131 -9.54 -6.46 -5.49
C LEU A 131 -8.76 -7.77 -5.37
N LEU A 132 -7.63 -7.76 -4.67
CA LEU A 132 -6.76 -8.92 -4.54
C LEU A 132 -7.20 -9.93 -3.48
N THR A 133 -7.93 -9.47 -2.45
CA THR A 133 -8.49 -10.37 -1.43
C THR A 133 -9.88 -10.88 -1.78
N GLY A 134 -10.39 -10.59 -2.99
CA GLY A 134 -11.69 -11.06 -3.46
C GLY A 134 -12.90 -10.48 -2.71
N LYS A 135 -12.71 -9.35 -1.99
CA LYS A 135 -13.81 -8.65 -1.29
C LYS A 135 -14.66 -7.78 -2.23
N ILE A 136 -14.33 -7.77 -3.53
CA ILE A 136 -15.10 -7.10 -4.58
C ILE A 136 -15.29 -8.09 -5.73
N LYS A 137 -16.54 -8.27 -6.18
CA LYS A 137 -16.82 -8.81 -7.51
C LYS A 137 -17.33 -7.68 -8.40
N LEU A 138 -16.68 -7.47 -9.53
CA LEU A 138 -17.24 -6.62 -10.58
C LEU A 138 -18.43 -7.37 -11.20
N VAL A 139 -19.64 -6.89 -10.95
CA VAL A 139 -20.84 -7.39 -11.63
C VAL A 139 -21.16 -6.39 -12.73
N GLU A 140 -20.82 -6.75 -13.97
CA GLU A 140 -21.14 -5.92 -15.13
C GLU A 140 -22.61 -6.14 -15.49
N LYS A 141 -23.49 -5.22 -15.11
CA LYS A 141 -24.89 -5.18 -15.55
C LYS A 141 -25.08 -3.96 -16.46
N GLN A 142 -25.30 -4.23 -17.75
CA GLN A 142 -25.90 -3.31 -18.73
C GLN A 142 -25.56 -1.82 -18.58
N GLY A 143 -24.31 -1.45 -18.84
CA GLY A 143 -23.95 -0.07 -19.18
C GLY A 143 -23.49 0.84 -18.03
N ASP A 144 -23.76 0.50 -16.76
CA ASP A 144 -23.26 1.24 -15.60
C ASP A 144 -22.54 0.29 -14.63
N LYS A 145 -21.26 0.56 -14.36
CA LYS A 145 -20.40 -0.29 -13.52
C LYS A 145 -20.70 -0.04 -12.03
N GLU A 146 -21.56 -0.85 -11.44
CA GLU A 146 -21.78 -0.89 -10.00
C GLU A 146 -20.80 -1.86 -9.32
N VAL A 147 -20.13 -1.40 -8.25
CA VAL A 147 -19.16 -2.20 -7.48
C VAL A 147 -19.88 -2.84 -6.30
N VAL A 148 -20.19 -4.13 -6.41
CA VAL A 148 -20.80 -4.90 -5.32
C VAL A 148 -19.69 -5.44 -4.40
N VAL A 149 -19.68 -4.99 -3.15
CA VAL A 149 -18.87 -5.57 -2.07
C VAL A 149 -19.63 -6.79 -1.54
N GLU A 150 -19.13 -7.99 -1.81
CA GLU A 150 -19.69 -9.20 -1.18
C GLU A 150 -19.17 -9.30 0.26
N GLU A 151 -20.07 -9.22 1.24
CA GLU A 151 -19.80 -9.67 2.60
C GLU A 151 -19.59 -11.19 2.59
N GLU A 152 -18.37 -11.59 2.97
CA GLU A 152 -17.93 -12.91 3.42
C GLU A 152 -18.66 -14.14 2.86
N LYS A 153 -18.16 -14.67 1.74
CA LYS A 153 -18.28 -16.11 1.51
C LYS A 153 -17.35 -16.83 2.48
N LYS A 154 -17.95 -17.45 3.51
CA LYS A 154 -17.39 -18.42 4.45
C LYS A 154 -16.92 -19.71 3.72
N GLY A 155 -16.00 -19.58 2.77
CA GLY A 155 -15.16 -20.69 2.33
C GLY A 155 -14.00 -20.88 3.31
N PRO A 156 -13.30 -22.03 3.30
CA PRO A 156 -12.11 -22.19 4.13
C PRO A 156 -11.15 -21.05 3.81
N VAL A 157 -10.89 -20.20 4.81
CA VAL A 157 -9.92 -19.11 4.69
C VAL A 157 -8.61 -19.79 4.33
N GLN A 158 -8.14 -19.55 3.11
CA GLN A 158 -6.89 -20.09 2.62
C GLN A 158 -5.78 -19.34 3.35
N THR A 159 -5.51 -19.79 4.57
CA THR A 159 -4.52 -19.22 5.46
C THR A 159 -3.14 -19.65 5.02
N CYS A 160 -2.20 -18.72 5.08
CA CYS A 160 -0.82 -18.96 4.70
C CYS A 160 -0.16 -20.06 5.57
N THR A 161 0.88 -20.73 5.07
CA THR A 161 1.78 -21.53 5.91
C THR A 161 2.61 -20.62 6.83
N ASP A 162 3.28 -21.19 7.83
CA ASP A 162 4.17 -20.42 8.72
C ASP A 162 5.31 -19.75 7.95
N GLU A 163 5.88 -20.44 6.97
CA GLU A 163 6.94 -19.92 6.10
C GLU A 163 6.44 -18.76 5.26
N GLN A 164 5.22 -18.86 4.73
CA GLN A 164 4.58 -17.79 3.97
C GLN A 164 4.29 -16.58 4.86
N ARG A 165 3.73 -16.79 6.06
CA ARG A 165 3.52 -15.73 7.06
C ARG A 165 4.83 -15.02 7.39
N LYS A 166 5.87 -15.79 7.69
CA LYS A 166 7.20 -15.25 8.02
C LYS A 166 7.76 -14.41 6.89
N LYS A 167 7.68 -14.89 5.64
CA LYS A 167 8.15 -14.15 4.47
C LYS A 167 7.38 -12.84 4.26
N VAL A 168 6.06 -12.85 4.38
CA VAL A 168 5.23 -11.64 4.24
C VAL A 168 5.58 -10.62 5.34
N ARG A 169 5.71 -11.09 6.58
CA ARG A 169 6.15 -10.27 7.72
C ARG A 169 7.52 -9.64 7.47
N GLU A 170 8.51 -10.41 7.03
CA GLU A 170 9.86 -9.91 6.73
C GLU A 170 9.85 -8.85 5.63
N MET A 171 9.11 -9.07 4.54
CA MET A 171 8.97 -8.09 3.45
C MET A 171 8.34 -6.77 3.96
N ILE A 172 7.32 -6.86 4.82
CA ILE A 172 6.68 -5.67 5.39
C ILE A 172 7.63 -4.96 6.36
N VAL A 173 8.30 -5.69 7.24
CA VAL A 173 9.26 -5.11 8.19
C VAL A 173 10.37 -4.38 7.43
N ALA A 174 10.93 -4.98 6.38
CA ALA A 174 11.93 -4.32 5.54
C ALA A 174 11.38 -3.06 4.85
N TYR A 175 10.14 -3.11 4.35
CA TYR A 175 9.49 -1.94 3.76
C TYR A 175 9.20 -0.83 4.80
N VAL A 176 8.82 -1.18 6.02
CA VAL A 176 8.56 -0.20 7.09
C VAL A 176 9.86 0.43 7.58
N GLN A 177 10.91 -0.37 7.78
CA GLN A 177 12.20 0.09 8.29
C GLN A 177 12.95 1.00 7.32
N SER A 178 12.81 0.78 6.01
CA SER A 178 13.40 1.65 4.98
C SER A 178 12.68 3.00 4.82
N GLY A 179 11.66 3.28 5.64
CA GLY A 179 10.82 4.47 5.54
C GLY A 179 11.09 5.50 6.62
N PRO A 180 10.51 6.70 6.48
CA PRO A 180 10.48 7.67 7.57
C PRO A 180 9.96 6.97 8.83
N GLN A 181 10.64 7.15 9.96
CA GLN A 181 10.20 6.59 11.25
C GLN A 181 9.01 7.39 11.78
N PRO A 182 8.10 6.77 12.55
CA PRO A 182 6.96 7.50 13.08
C PRO A 182 7.53 8.51 14.07
N ALA A 183 7.03 9.76 14.02
CA ALA A 183 7.37 10.71 15.06
C ALA A 183 7.01 10.06 16.40
N GLN A 184 8.01 9.76 17.21
CA GLN A 184 7.78 9.33 18.58
C GLN A 184 6.99 10.46 19.22
N LYS A 185 5.76 10.18 19.66
CA LYS A 185 5.09 11.10 20.60
C LYS A 185 6.11 11.32 21.71
N ALA A 186 6.53 12.57 21.91
CA ALA A 186 7.40 12.92 23.01
C ALA A 186 6.80 12.29 24.28
N ALA A 187 7.53 11.37 24.89
CA ALA A 187 7.17 10.80 26.16
C ALA A 187 7.17 11.95 27.18
N GLY A 188 6.04 12.17 27.85
CA GLY A 188 5.96 12.95 29.08
C GLY A 188 5.98 14.47 28.92
N ALA A 189 4.86 15.06 28.50
CA ALA A 189 4.42 16.26 29.19
C ALA A 189 3.52 15.78 30.34
N ASP A 190 4.11 15.59 31.52
CA ASP A 190 3.36 15.33 32.75
C ASP A 190 2.39 16.50 33.00
N PRO A 191 1.10 16.25 33.23
CA PRO A 191 0.16 17.27 33.67
C PRO A 191 0.28 17.42 35.19
N ALA A 192 1.42 17.94 35.66
CA ALA A 192 1.57 18.33 37.05
C ALA A 192 2.63 19.42 37.15
N THR A 193 2.21 20.68 37.20
CA THR A 193 2.57 21.72 38.18
C THR A 193 2.25 23.10 37.59
N THR A 194 0.97 23.44 37.54
CA THR A 194 0.51 24.84 37.54
C THR A 194 -0.26 25.06 38.83
N THR A 195 0.46 25.09 39.94
CA THR A 195 -0.09 25.65 41.19
C THR A 195 0.24 27.13 41.18
N GLY A 196 -0.77 27.92 40.84
CA GLY A 196 -0.71 29.37 40.84
C GLY A 196 -0.34 29.93 42.21
N SER A 197 0.65 30.80 42.23
CA SER A 197 0.95 31.68 43.35
C SER A 197 -0.09 32.79 43.40
N THR A 198 -1.12 32.63 44.23
CA THR A 198 -2.05 33.71 44.57
C THR A 198 -1.38 34.71 45.49
N ALA A 199 -0.97 35.84 44.91
CA ALA A 199 -0.61 37.05 45.65
C ALA A 199 -1.85 37.60 46.37
N LYS A 200 -1.73 37.77 47.68
CA LYS A 200 -2.73 38.27 48.61
C LYS A 200 -2.92 39.79 48.40
N ALA A 201 -4.05 40.22 47.85
CA ALA A 201 -4.45 41.62 47.80
C ALA A 201 -5.49 41.91 48.90
N ALA A 202 -5.20 42.93 49.71
CA ALA A 202 -5.98 43.37 50.86
C ALA A 202 -7.25 44.12 50.46
N VAL A 203 -8.33 43.90 51.23
CA VAL A 203 -9.61 44.62 51.15
C VAL A 203 -9.57 45.83 52.09
N PRO A 204 -9.97 47.04 51.66
CA PRO A 204 -10.37 48.08 52.60
C PRO A 204 -11.89 48.06 52.82
N ALA A 205 -12.28 48.13 54.09
CA ALA A 205 -13.64 48.21 54.58
C ALA A 205 -14.23 49.63 54.50
N LYS A 206 -15.57 49.71 54.34
CA LYS A 206 -16.54 50.71 54.85
C LYS A 206 -17.88 50.42 54.14
N LYS A 207 -19.05 50.39 54.76
CA LYS A 207 -19.54 51.06 55.98
C LYS A 207 -20.77 50.29 56.48
#